data_AF-A0A1D6Q5Z0-F1
#
_entry.id   AF-A0A1D6Q5Z0-F1
#
_cell.length_a   1.000
_cell.length_b   1.000
_cell.length_c   1.000
_cell.angle_alpha   90.00
_cell.angle_beta   90.00
_cell.angle_gamma   90.00
#
_symmetry.space_group_name_H-M   'P 1'
#
loop_
_entity.id
_entity.type
_entity.pdbx_description
1 polymer ?
#
loop_
_entity_poly.entity_id
_entity_poly.type
_entity_poly.pdbx_seq_one_letter_code
_entity_poly.pdbx_strand_id
1 'polypeptide(L)' 'MKSFAITGPIGKECADLWPRIANATNTIV' A
#
# COMPACT_ATOMS: atom_id res chain seq x y z
N MET A 1 16.99 11.60 2.27
CA MET A 1 15.65 11.12 2.71
C MET A 1 15.45 9.74 2.12
N LYS A 2 15.21 8.71 2.94
CA LYS A 2 14.98 7.35 2.42
C LYS A 2 13.48 7.15 2.26
N SER A 3 12.97 7.32 1.03
CA SER A 3 11.59 6.99 0.70
C SER A 3 11.48 5.49 0.52
N PHE A 4 10.59 4.85 1.28
CA PHE A 4 10.20 3.47 1.03
C PHE A 4 9.05 3.50 0.04
N ALA A 5 9.30 3.04 -1.18
CA ALA A 5 8.27 2.87 -2.20
C ALA A 5 7.69 1.46 -2.06
N ILE A 6 6.36 1.38 -1.95
CA ILE A 6 5.67 0.09 -2.01
C ILE A 6 5.75 -0.39 -3.45
N THR A 7 6.33 -1.57 -3.65
CA THR A 7 6.50 -2.15 -4.99
C THR A 7 5.60 -3.37 -5.08
N GLY A 8 4.58 -3.29 -5.94
CA GLY A 8 3.59 -4.35 -6.16
C GLY A 8 2.24 -4.08 -5.50
N PRO A 9 1.20 -4.86 -5.89
CA PRO A 9 -0.14 -4.70 -5.36
C PRO A 9 -0.23 -5.19 -3.91
N ILE A 10 -1.13 -4.58 -3.14
CA ILE A 10 -1.49 -5.07 -1.80
C ILE A 10 -2.90 -5.69 -1.86
N GLY A 11 -3.18 -6.67 -1.01
CA GLY A 11 -4.53 -7.23 -0.89
C GLY A 11 -5.50 -6.23 -0.26
N LYS A 12 -6.78 -6.31 -0.64
CA LYS A 12 -7.84 -5.47 -0.09
C LYS A 12 -7.93 -5.48 1.44
N GLU A 13 -7.87 -6.66 2.06
CA GLU A 13 -7.90 -6.78 3.53
C GLU A 13 -6.75 -6.01 4.19
N CYS A 14 -5.54 -6.08 3.62
CA CYS A 14 -4.40 -5.29 4.08
C CYS A 14 -4.61 -3.78 3.87
N ALA A 15 -5.25 -3.38 2.78
CA ALA A 15 -5.55 -1.98 2.50
C ALA A 15 -6.57 -1.40 3.49
N ASP A 16 -7.60 -2.17 3.85
CA ASP A 16 -8.64 -1.79 4.80
C ASP A 16 -8.08 -1.66 6.22
N LEU A 17 -7.16 -2.54 6.61
CA LEU A 17 -6.48 -2.50 7.92
C LEU A 17 -5.48 -1.33 8.02
N TRP A 18 -4.76 -1.02 6.94
CA TRP A 18 -3.72 0.00 6.94
C TRP A 18 -3.96 1.09 5.88
N PRO A 19 -4.83 2.07 6.16
CA PRO A 19 -5.19 3.11 5.20
C PRO A 19 -4.01 3.98 4.73
N ARG A 20 -2.97 4.16 5.57
CA ARG A 20 -1.73 4.85 5.15
C ARG A 20 -0.93 4.07 4.10
N ILE A 21 -0.95 2.74 4.17
CA ILE A 21 -0.27 1.87 3.20
C ILE A 21 -1.10 1.81 1.92
N ALA A 22 -2.43 1.73 2.04
CA ALA A 22 -3.36 1.83 0.92
C ALA A 22 -3.16 3.11 0.09
N ASN A 23 -2.96 4.24 0.76
CA ASN A 23 -2.71 5.51 0.08
C ASN A 23 -1.31 5.63 -0.55
N ALA A 24 -0.37 4.77 -0.15
CA ALA A 24 1.00 4.76 -0.65
C ALA A 24 1.26 3.67 -1.71
N THR A 25 0.26 2.85 -2.03
CA THR A 25 0.35 1.84 -3.10
C THR A 25 -0.31 2.35 -4.38
N ASN A 26 0.21 1.91 -5.52
CA ASN A 26 -0.38 2.19 -6.83
C ASN A 26 -1.47 1.18 -7.23
N THR A 27 -1.57 0.03 -6.54
CA THR A 27 -2.48 -1.05 -6.92
C THR A 27 -2.94 -1.83 -5.70
N ILE A 28 -4.24 -2.12 -5.65
CA ILE A 28 -4.89 -2.97 -4.64
C ILE A 28 -5.62 -4.08 -5.41
N VAL A 29 -5.47 -5.33 -4.97
CA VAL A 29 -6.11 -6.53 -5.55
C VAL A 29 -7.07 -7.21 -4.58
#